data_AF-A0A2N1W9L7-F1
#
_entry.id   AF-A0A2N1W9L7-F1
#
_cell.length_a   1.000
_cell.length_b   1.000
_cell.length_c   1.000
_cell.angle_alpha   90.00
_cell.angle_beta   90.00
_cell.angle_gamma   90.00
#
_symmetry.space_group_name_H-M   'P 1'
#
loop_
_entity.id
_entity.type
_entity.pdbx_description
1 polymer ?
#
loop_
_entity_poly.entity_id
_entity_poly.type
_entity_poly.pdbx_seq_one_letter_code
_entity_poly.pdbx_strand_id
1 'polypeptide(L)'
;MPEVSLEDRLKQVGQVIADRQAKAGLTHRVRVIAVTKTFGPATVRAAHAAGLLDVGENRVQEAIAKQDATDGIPVAWHLIGGLQSNKVRLALGRFALIHSLDRINLAEELHRRLLPGGVQEVLVQVNCSDEAQK
;
A
#
# COMPACT_ATOMS: atom_id res chain seq x y z
N MET A 1 23.45 -12.47 -16.30
CA MET A 1 22.43 -13.26 -15.60
C MET A 1 21.11 -13.01 -16.31
N PRO A 2 20.27 -14.02 -16.59
CA PRO A 2 18.96 -13.75 -17.16
C PRO A 2 18.17 -12.86 -16.19
N GLU A 3 17.55 -11.82 -16.73
CA GLU A 3 16.74 -10.89 -15.96
C GLU A 3 15.48 -11.64 -15.48
N VAL A 4 15.39 -11.88 -14.17
CA VAL A 4 14.23 -12.60 -13.60
C VAL A 4 12.98 -11.75 -13.78
N SER A 5 12.00 -12.28 -14.50
CA SER A 5 10.74 -11.61 -14.81
C SER A 5 9.95 -11.29 -13.53
N LEU A 6 9.06 -10.29 -13.59
CA LEU A 6 8.19 -9.96 -12.46
C LEU A 6 7.28 -11.13 -12.08
N GLU A 7 6.81 -11.91 -13.05
CA GLU A 7 5.99 -13.10 -12.84
C GLU A 7 6.76 -14.18 -12.06
N ASP A 8 8.02 -14.43 -12.41
CA ASP A 8 8.84 -15.42 -11.70
C ASP A 8 9.13 -14.98 -10.27
N ARG A 9 9.38 -13.69 -10.04
CA ARG A 9 9.50 -13.14 -8.68
C ARG A 9 8.21 -13.31 -7.89
N LEU A 10 7.05 -13.08 -8.52
CA LEU A 10 5.76 -13.23 -7.85
C LEU A 10 5.47 -14.69 -7.49
N LYS A 11 5.78 -15.63 -8.38
CA LYS A 11 5.69 -17.08 -8.09
C LYS A 11 6.59 -17.45 -6.91
N GLN A 12 7.82 -16.92 -6.87
CA GLN A 12 8.73 -17.16 -5.76
C GLN A 12 8.18 -16.61 -4.43
N VAL A 13 7.64 -15.39 -4.42
CA VAL A 13 6.98 -14.81 -3.23
C VAL A 13 5.80 -15.68 -2.78
N GLY A 14 4.97 -16.13 -3.72
CA GLY A 14 3.84 -17.02 -3.46
C GLY A 14 4.27 -18.35 -2.81
N GLN A 15 5.34 -18.97 -3.32
CA GLN A 15 5.88 -20.21 -2.76
C GLN A 15 6.41 -19.98 -1.34
N VAL A 16 7.15 -18.88 -1.10
CA VAL A 16 7.64 -18.53 0.24
C VAL A 16 6.48 -18.36 1.22
N ILE A 17 5.38 -17.71 0.81
CA ILE A 17 4.19 -17.56 1.66
C ILE A 17 3.60 -18.93 1.98
N ALA A 18 3.38 -19.78 0.97
CA ALA A 18 2.79 -21.11 1.15
C ALA A 18 3.62 -21.99 2.08
N ASP A 19 4.95 -22.02 1.92
CA ASP A 19 5.85 -22.82 2.74
C ASP A 19 5.83 -22.36 4.21
N ARG A 20 5.80 -21.04 4.45
CA ARG A 20 5.75 -20.46 5.80
C ARG A 20 4.41 -20.75 6.47
N GLN A 21 3.32 -20.65 5.73
CA GLN A 21 1.99 -20.97 6.22
C GLN A 21 1.87 -22.45 6.57
N ALA A 22 2.32 -23.35 5.70
CA ALA A 22 2.33 -24.79 5.95
C ALA A 22 3.15 -25.14 7.20
N LYS A 23 4.36 -24.58 7.34
CA LYS A 23 5.21 -24.79 8.52
C LYS A 23 4.57 -24.31 9.82
N ALA A 24 3.78 -23.25 9.78
CA ALA A 24 3.13 -22.66 10.94
C ALA A 24 1.68 -23.16 11.17
N GLY A 25 1.15 -24.03 10.30
CA GLY A 25 -0.25 -24.48 10.36
C GLY A 25 -1.27 -23.36 10.09
N LEU A 26 -0.88 -22.32 9.33
CA LEU A 26 -1.72 -21.16 9.02
C LEU A 26 -2.46 -21.36 7.70
N THR A 27 -3.71 -20.90 7.63
CA THR A 27 -4.56 -21.03 6.43
C THR A 27 -5.22 -19.72 6.00
N HIS A 28 -4.89 -18.60 6.67
CA HIS A 28 -5.47 -17.31 6.36
C HIS A 28 -5.00 -16.78 5.01
N ARG A 29 -5.81 -15.93 4.37
CA ARG A 29 -5.41 -15.29 3.11
C ARG A 29 -4.29 -14.28 3.34
N VAL A 30 -3.24 -14.33 2.52
CA VAL A 30 -2.19 -13.30 2.48
C VAL A 30 -2.39 -12.43 1.24
N ARG A 31 -2.37 -11.11 1.42
CA ARG A 31 -2.42 -10.12 0.35
C ARG A 31 -1.00 -9.64 0.06
N VAL A 32 -0.59 -9.70 -1.21
CA VAL A 32 0.70 -9.16 -1.65
C VAL A 32 0.48 -7.75 -2.18
N ILE A 33 1.18 -6.78 -1.60
CA ILE A 33 1.14 -5.37 -2.01
C ILE A 33 2.43 -5.05 -2.74
N ALA A 34 2.34 -4.67 -4.02
CA ALA A 34 3.50 -4.29 -4.82
C ALA A 34 3.99 -2.90 -4.42
N VAL A 35 5.15 -2.80 -3.77
CA VAL A 35 5.72 -1.50 -3.37
C VAL A 35 6.40 -0.85 -4.58
N THR A 36 5.79 0.22 -5.09
CA THR A 36 6.23 0.89 -6.34
C THR A 36 6.98 2.20 -6.10
N LYS A 37 7.31 2.53 -4.84
CA LYS A 37 8.15 3.69 -4.49
C LYS A 37 9.43 3.70 -5.32
N THR A 38 9.89 4.88 -5.73
CA THR A 38 11.06 5.09 -6.62
C THR A 38 10.94 4.59 -8.06
N PHE A 39 9.89 3.84 -8.41
CA PHE A 39 9.61 3.41 -9.79
C PHE A 39 8.54 4.27 -10.46
N GLY A 40 8.59 4.37 -11.78
CA GLY A 40 7.60 5.13 -12.56
C GLY A 40 6.25 4.42 -12.75
N PRO A 41 5.26 5.10 -13.38
CA PRO A 41 3.94 4.54 -13.69
C PRO A 41 3.97 3.19 -14.43
N ALA A 42 4.98 2.94 -15.28
CA ALA A 42 5.14 1.69 -16.01
C ALA A 42 5.17 0.46 -15.09
N THR A 43 5.74 0.58 -13.89
CA THR A 43 5.82 -0.52 -12.92
C THR A 43 4.45 -0.89 -12.35
N VAL A 44 3.54 0.08 -12.19
CA VAL A 44 2.15 -0.20 -11.79
C VAL A 44 1.44 -1.00 -12.88
N ARG A 45 1.66 -0.64 -14.16
CA ARG A 45 1.10 -1.38 -15.30
C ARG A 45 1.63 -2.82 -15.34
N ALA A 46 2.94 -2.99 -15.13
CA ALA A 46 3.57 -4.31 -15.09
C ALA A 46 3.06 -5.15 -13.91
N ALA A 47 2.90 -4.56 -12.72
CA ALA A 47 2.34 -5.24 -11.55
C ALA A 47 0.91 -5.73 -11.82
N HIS A 48 0.06 -4.87 -12.37
CA HIS A 48 -1.30 -5.24 -12.75
C HIS A 48 -1.31 -6.35 -13.82
N ALA A 49 -0.47 -6.25 -14.85
CA ALA A 49 -0.35 -7.29 -15.88
C ALA A 49 0.11 -8.64 -15.31
N ALA A 50 0.93 -8.63 -14.25
CA ALA A 50 1.33 -9.83 -13.52
C ALA A 50 0.28 -10.36 -12.52
N GLY A 51 -0.91 -9.74 -12.47
CA GLY A 51 -2.03 -10.16 -11.61
C GLY A 51 -2.04 -9.57 -10.20
N LEU A 52 -1.18 -8.58 -9.90
CA LEU A 52 -1.21 -7.86 -8.63
C LEU A 52 -2.28 -6.77 -8.66
N LEU A 53 -3.13 -6.78 -7.63
CA LEU A 53 -4.26 -5.85 -7.51
C LEU A 53 -4.01 -4.74 -6.49
N ASP A 54 -2.97 -4.85 -5.66
CA ASP A 54 -2.67 -3.89 -4.60
C ASP A 54 -1.27 -3.29 -4.80
N VAL A 55 -1.18 -1.96 -4.77
CA VAL A 55 0.08 -1.20 -4.93
C VAL A 55 0.33 -0.28 -3.74
N GLY A 56 1.58 -0.17 -3.31
CA GLY A 56 1.99 0.56 -2.12
C GLY A 56 2.95 1.72 -2.42
N GLU A 57 2.63 2.89 -1.88
CA GLU A 57 3.47 4.09 -2.00
C GLU A 57 3.77 4.73 -0.63
N ASN A 58 4.94 5.36 -0.54
CA ASN A 58 5.35 6.03 0.70
C ASN A 58 4.86 7.48 0.79
N ARG A 59 4.66 8.15 -0.35
CA ARG A 59 4.44 9.60 -0.40
C ARG A 59 3.18 9.92 -1.20
N VAL A 60 2.31 10.74 -0.60
CA VAL A 60 1.01 11.10 -1.16
C VAL A 60 1.13 11.71 -2.55
N GLN A 61 2.04 12.67 -2.76
CA GLN A 61 2.15 13.33 -4.06
C GLN A 61 2.67 12.39 -5.16
N GLU A 62 3.64 11.53 -4.84
CA GLU A 62 4.17 10.55 -5.81
C GLU A 62 3.09 9.53 -6.19
N ALA A 63 2.29 9.09 -5.22
CA ALA A 63 1.17 8.19 -5.47
C ALA A 63 0.11 8.83 -6.36
N ILE A 64 -0.31 10.07 -6.07
CA ILE A 64 -1.31 10.79 -6.88
C ILE A 64 -0.83 10.96 -8.32
N ALA A 65 0.43 11.37 -8.51
CA ALA A 65 0.99 11.51 -9.85
C ALA A 65 0.98 10.19 -10.63
N LYS A 66 1.25 9.05 -9.96
CA LYS A 66 1.17 7.74 -10.60
C LYS A 66 -0.28 7.29 -10.83
N GLN A 67 -1.18 7.54 -9.90
CA GLN A 67 -2.61 7.28 -10.06
C GLN A 67 -3.15 7.98 -11.30
N ASP A 68 -2.91 9.29 -11.41
CA ASP A 68 -3.36 10.09 -12.53
C ASP A 68 -2.72 9.60 -13.85
N ALA A 69 -1.42 9.22 -13.82
CA ALA A 69 -0.73 8.66 -14.99
C ALA A 69 -1.10 7.20 -15.32
N THR A 70 -1.84 6.51 -14.44
CA THR A 70 -2.30 5.13 -14.61
C THR A 70 -3.81 5.02 -14.46
N ASP A 71 -4.51 6.12 -14.72
CA ASP A 71 -5.96 6.15 -14.68
C ASP A 71 -6.56 5.05 -15.58
N GLY A 72 -7.61 4.40 -15.08
CA GLY A 72 -8.23 3.23 -15.69
C GLY A 72 -7.58 1.88 -15.39
N ILE A 73 -6.43 1.82 -14.70
CA ILE A 73 -5.88 0.54 -14.20
C ILE A 73 -6.52 0.19 -12.85
N PRO A 74 -7.23 -0.94 -12.72
CA PRO A 74 -8.00 -1.27 -11.52
C PRO A 74 -7.10 -1.88 -10.43
N VAL A 75 -6.26 -1.05 -9.81
CA VAL A 75 -5.46 -1.41 -8.63
C VAL A 75 -5.90 -0.61 -7.40
N ALA A 76 -5.87 -1.27 -6.24
CA ALA A 76 -6.06 -0.66 -4.95
C ALA A 76 -4.76 0.03 -4.50
N TRP A 77 -4.84 1.33 -4.22
CA TRP A 77 -3.70 2.13 -3.77
C TRP A 77 -3.59 2.14 -2.24
N HIS A 78 -2.43 1.78 -1.75
CA HIS A 78 -2.10 1.72 -0.33
C HIS A 78 -1.06 2.79 0.00
N LEU A 79 -1.34 3.63 1.00
CA LEU A 79 -0.35 4.55 1.56
C LEU A 79 0.37 3.84 2.71
N ILE A 80 1.62 3.45 2.50
CA ILE A 80 2.42 2.69 3.48
C ILE A 80 3.45 3.56 4.21
N GLY A 81 3.67 4.79 3.74
CA GLY A 81 4.49 5.79 4.44
C GLY A 81 3.65 6.70 5.34
N GLY A 82 4.32 7.41 6.25
CA GLY A 82 3.67 8.32 7.18
C GLY A 82 2.81 9.39 6.50
N LEU A 83 1.62 9.65 7.04
CA LEU A 83 0.70 10.66 6.54
C LEU A 83 0.79 11.94 7.38
N GLN A 84 1.35 13.00 6.79
CA GLN A 84 1.34 14.32 7.40
C GLN A 84 -0.08 14.90 7.42
N SER A 85 -0.47 15.56 8.52
CA SER A 85 -1.83 16.10 8.71
C SER A 85 -2.24 17.08 7.60
N ASN A 86 -1.30 17.88 7.09
CA ASN A 86 -1.54 18.81 5.97
C ASN A 86 -1.76 18.12 4.61
N LYS A 87 -1.45 16.82 4.49
CA LYS A 87 -1.66 16.02 3.27
C LYS A 87 -2.92 15.17 3.32
N VAL A 88 -3.63 15.12 4.45
CA VAL A 88 -4.86 14.33 4.60
C VAL A 88 -5.89 14.68 3.53
N ARG A 89 -6.08 15.97 3.22
CA ARG A 89 -7.00 16.40 2.15
C ARG A 89 -6.68 15.81 0.77
N LEU A 90 -5.40 15.60 0.49
CA LEU A 90 -4.95 15.04 -0.78
C LEU A 90 -5.08 13.51 -0.80
N ALA A 91 -4.97 12.86 0.36
CA ALA A 91 -5.03 11.41 0.47
C ALA A 91 -6.45 10.86 0.45
N LEU A 92 -7.42 11.57 1.05
CA LEU A 92 -8.80 11.09 1.12
C LEU A 92 -9.41 10.87 -0.27
N GLY A 93 -10.03 9.70 -0.45
CA GLY A 93 -10.62 9.27 -1.72
C GLY A 93 -9.61 8.80 -2.77
N ARG A 94 -8.30 8.86 -2.48
CA ARG A 94 -7.22 8.41 -3.38
C ARG A 94 -6.59 7.08 -2.96
N PHE A 95 -6.76 6.68 -1.70
CA PHE A 95 -6.19 5.43 -1.18
C PHE A 95 -7.28 4.52 -0.64
N ALA A 96 -7.24 3.25 -1.05
CA ALA A 96 -8.08 2.20 -0.50
C ALA A 96 -7.75 1.98 0.98
N LEU A 97 -6.45 1.98 1.33
CA LEU A 97 -6.00 1.70 2.69
C LEU A 97 -4.78 2.56 3.07
N ILE A 98 -4.85 3.23 4.23
CA ILE A 98 -3.72 3.97 4.82
C ILE A 98 -3.14 3.16 5.97
N HIS A 99 -1.87 2.76 5.89
CA HIS A 99 -1.26 1.83 6.84
C HIS A 99 -0.63 2.51 8.05
N SER A 100 -0.55 3.84 8.00
CA SER A 100 0.33 4.65 8.84
C SER A 100 -0.43 5.55 9.83
N LEU A 101 -1.56 5.08 10.35
CA LEU A 101 -2.25 5.80 11.42
C LEU A 101 -1.49 5.60 12.74
N ASP A 102 -0.71 6.61 13.15
CA ASP A 102 0.23 6.53 14.28
C ASP A 102 -0.17 7.40 15.49
N ARG A 103 -1.18 8.27 15.35
CA ARG A 103 -1.58 9.21 16.41
C ARG A 103 -3.04 9.64 16.32
N ILE A 104 -3.63 9.97 17.47
CA ILE A 104 -5.03 10.41 17.59
C ILE A 104 -5.31 11.64 16.72
N ASN A 105 -4.45 12.66 16.76
CA ASN A 105 -4.66 13.88 15.96
C ASN A 105 -4.74 13.60 14.44
N LEU A 106 -4.07 12.55 13.95
CA LEU A 106 -4.20 12.14 12.55
C LEU A 106 -5.54 11.45 12.27
N ALA A 107 -6.02 10.63 13.21
CA ALA A 107 -7.34 10.00 13.12
C ALA A 107 -8.46 11.05 13.10
N GLU A 108 -8.39 12.03 14.01
CA GLU A 108 -9.32 13.15 14.08
C GLU A 108 -9.29 13.98 12.79
N GLU A 109 -8.10 14.25 12.26
CA GLU A 109 -7.94 15.01 11.02
C GLU A 109 -8.50 14.26 9.80
N LEU A 110 -8.30 12.94 9.73
CA LEU A 110 -8.93 12.09 8.71
C LEU A 110 -10.45 12.16 8.84
N HIS A 111 -10.98 11.91 10.03
CA HIS A 111 -12.42 11.92 10.29
C HIS A 111 -13.07 13.25 9.94
N ARG A 112 -12.48 14.36 10.39
CA ARG A 112 -12.97 15.73 10.15
C ARG A 112 -13.09 16.08 8.67
N ARG A 113 -12.27 15.48 7.82
CA ARG A 113 -12.25 15.77 6.38
C ARG A 113 -13.06 14.79 5.54
N LEU A 114 -13.62 13.73 6.13
CA LEU A 114 -14.53 12.84 5.42
C LEU A 114 -15.82 13.59 5.06
N LEU A 115 -16.36 13.30 3.89
CA LEU A 115 -17.72 13.71 3.53
C LEU A 115 -18.72 12.98 4.43
N PRO A 116 -19.94 13.51 4.63
CA PRO A 116 -21.00 12.79 5.35
C PRO A 116 -21.20 11.38 4.78
N GLY A 117 -21.08 10.35 5.63
CA GLY A 117 -21.16 8.94 5.24
C GLY A 117 -19.90 8.37 4.58
N GLY A 118 -18.86 9.18 4.40
CA GLY A 118 -17.57 8.73 3.87
C GLY A 118 -16.81 7.84 4.85
N VAL A 119 -16.08 6.88 4.32
CA VAL A 119 -15.24 5.95 5.10
C VAL A 119 -13.85 5.93 4.49
N GLN A 120 -12.82 5.96 5.34
CA GLN A 120 -11.43 5.71 4.97
C GLN A 120 -10.93 4.52 5.78
N GLU A 121 -10.55 3.44 5.11
CA GLU A 121 -9.91 2.32 5.80
C GLU A 121 -8.48 2.68 6.19
N VAL A 122 -8.11 2.26 7.40
CA VAL A 122 -6.79 2.53 7.99
C VAL A 122 -6.28 1.31 8.75
N LEU A 123 -4.96 1.17 8.86
CA LEU A 123 -4.31 0.32 9.86
C LEU A 123 -3.63 1.20 10.90
N VAL A 124 -3.65 0.77 12.17
CA VAL A 124 -2.91 1.41 13.24
C VAL A 124 -1.46 0.97 13.18
N GLN A 125 -0.55 1.92 13.05
CA GLN A 125 0.88 1.67 13.04
C GLN A 125 1.40 1.58 14.47
N VAL A 126 1.98 0.42 14.82
CA VAL A 126 2.57 0.17 16.13
C VAL A 126 4.07 0.03 15.97
N ASN A 127 4.84 0.75 16.79
CA ASN A 127 6.28 0.55 16.90
C ASN A 127 6.55 -0.67 17.79
N CYS A 128 7.05 -1.75 17.19
CA CYS A 128 7.35 -2.99 17.91
C CYS A 128 8.85 -3.19 18.20
N SER A 129 9.73 -2.24 17.82
CA SER A 129 11.19 -2.37 17.96
C SER A 129 11.79 -1.52 19.08
N ASP A 130 10.99 -0.74 19.81
CA ASP A 130 11.44 0.27 20.79
C ASP A 130 12.49 1.27 20.25
N GLU A 131 12.68 1.33 18.92
CA GLU A 131 13.55 2.31 18.29
C GLU A 131 12.84 3.66 18.21
N ALA A 132 13.50 4.73 18.63
CA ALA A 132 12.96 6.08 18.50
C ALA A 132 12.74 6.43 17.02
N GLN A 133 11.51 6.78 16.66
CA GLN A 133 11.20 7.34 15.34
C GLN A 133 11.72 8.80 15.28
N LYS A 134 12.53 9.10 14.26
CA LYS A 134 13.02 10.46 13.96
C LYS A 134 12.01 11.28 13.18
#